data_AF-A0A8H5B4M3-F1
#
_entry.id   AF-A0A8H5B4M3-F1
#
_cell.length_a   1.000
_cell.length_b   1.000
_cell.length_c   1.000
_cell.angle_alpha   90.00
_cell.angle_beta   90.00
_cell.angle_gamma   90.00
#
_symmetry.space_group_name_H-M   'P 1'
#
loop_
_entity.id
_entity.type
_entity.pdbx_description
1 polymer ?
#
loop_
_entity_poly.entity_id
_entity_poly.type
_entity_poly.pdbx_seq_one_letter_code
_entity_poly.pdbx_strand_id
1 'polypeptide(L)'
;MSLVHALDRYYLALTLLVTVGYQLTGFAIAWTLQFDKITDFTGGSNFFFLALLTLLCGNTFYTRNIVASVLVMVWAVRIAGFLLFRVLKMGSDTRFDDIRSNFWKFLGFWVGQILWIWTVSLPLTILNSPAISDLSSGGSNPKFGTSRDIAGIVLWAVGFIIESVADGEKFYYKSRKIIPRNEPTNRGLWRWSRHPPYFGEILCWWGIWILCLSPTTNGQLSSSGRAAQNGAVVAPIFTTLLLLFASGVPTAEKPTARRFFLLSNGPHASEADTNAWTEYKAYLAKTSILIPFPPALYRRLPRVVKRTVFLDFPMYNFDEATDGAKAVEEACRNMSR
;
A
#
# COMPACT_ATOMS: atom_id res chain seq x y z
N MET A 1 -28.08 -24.53 9.74
CA MET A 1 -27.50 -23.18 9.53
C MET A 1 -26.81 -23.22 8.18
N SER A 2 -27.28 -22.45 7.19
CA SER A 2 -26.56 -22.33 5.92
C SER A 2 -25.17 -21.74 6.19
N LEU A 3 -24.16 -22.18 5.43
CA LEU A 3 -22.78 -21.65 5.48
C LEU A 3 -22.73 -20.11 5.40
N VAL A 4 -23.80 -19.55 4.83
CA VAL A 4 -24.11 -18.14 4.65
C VAL A 4 -24.11 -17.35 5.96
N HIS A 5 -24.44 -17.94 7.12
CA HIS A 5 -24.52 -17.23 8.42
C HIS A 5 -23.45 -17.67 9.43
N ALA A 6 -22.23 -17.96 8.98
CA ALA A 6 -21.22 -18.67 9.77
C ALA A 6 -20.96 -18.10 11.18
N LEU A 7 -20.88 -16.78 11.35
CA LEU A 7 -20.61 -16.12 12.65
C LEU A 7 -21.32 -14.77 12.82
N ASP A 8 -21.42 -13.98 11.74
CA ASP A 8 -22.12 -12.71 11.71
C ASP A 8 -22.67 -12.42 10.30
N ARG A 9 -23.58 -11.46 10.19
CA ARG A 9 -24.30 -11.14 8.94
C ARG A 9 -23.45 -10.39 7.90
N TYR A 10 -22.27 -9.88 8.28
CA TYR A 10 -21.39 -9.07 7.43
C TYR A 10 -20.03 -9.74 7.18
N TYR A 11 -19.83 -10.98 7.66
CA TYR A 11 -18.56 -11.72 7.64
C TYR A 11 -17.39 -11.05 8.37
N LEU A 12 -17.65 -10.10 9.27
CA LEU A 12 -16.61 -9.36 9.99
C LEU A 12 -15.80 -10.27 10.92
N ALA A 13 -16.49 -11.07 11.76
CA ALA A 13 -15.85 -11.98 12.70
C ALA A 13 -15.17 -13.14 11.98
N LEU A 14 -15.83 -13.70 10.96
CA LEU A 14 -15.26 -14.77 10.14
C LEU A 14 -13.94 -14.33 9.49
N THR A 15 -13.95 -13.20 8.78
CA THR A 15 -12.74 -12.70 8.12
C THR A 15 -11.66 -12.29 9.12
N LEU A 16 -12.02 -11.75 10.29
CA LEU A 16 -11.04 -11.44 11.33
C LEU A 16 -10.35 -12.70 11.86
N LEU A 17 -11.11 -13.73 12.24
CA LEU A 17 -10.56 -14.97 12.76
C LEU A 17 -9.68 -15.69 11.73
N VAL A 18 -10.10 -15.73 10.47
CA VAL A 18 -9.29 -16.29 9.38
C VAL A 18 -8.02 -15.48 9.19
N THR A 19 -8.10 -14.15 9.21
CA THR A 19 -6.92 -13.28 9.09
C THR A 19 -5.94 -13.52 10.24
N VAL A 20 -6.45 -13.57 11.48
CA VAL A 20 -5.66 -13.83 12.68
C VAL A 20 -4.97 -15.20 12.59
N GLY A 21 -5.73 -16.26 12.30
CA GLY A 21 -5.16 -17.61 12.17
C GLY A 21 -4.10 -17.69 11.07
N TYR A 22 -4.37 -17.10 9.91
CA TYR A 22 -3.43 -17.11 8.79
C TYR A 22 -2.14 -16.33 9.08
N GLN A 23 -2.26 -15.11 9.61
CA GLN A 23 -1.10 -14.28 9.94
C GLN A 23 -0.30 -14.86 11.11
N LEU A 24 -0.95 -15.39 12.16
CA LEU A 24 -0.24 -16.00 13.28
C LEU A 24 0.46 -17.31 12.87
N THR A 25 -0.08 -18.04 11.89
CA THR A 25 0.62 -19.19 11.29
C THR A 25 1.88 -18.72 10.55
N GLY A 26 1.77 -17.65 9.74
CA GLY A 26 2.92 -17.03 9.08
C GLY A 26 3.97 -16.54 10.07
N PHE A 27 3.55 -15.88 11.15
CA PHE A 27 4.41 -15.45 12.25
C PHE A 27 5.15 -16.61 12.89
N ALA A 28 4.44 -17.70 13.23
CA ALA A 28 5.05 -18.88 13.84
C ALA A 28 6.14 -19.46 12.94
N ILE A 29 5.87 -19.62 11.65
CA ILE A 29 6.87 -20.10 10.68
C ILE A 29 8.04 -19.13 10.58
N ALA A 30 7.78 -17.83 10.40
CA ALA A 30 8.81 -16.82 10.22
C ALA A 30 9.71 -16.67 11.46
N TRP A 31 9.12 -16.75 12.66
CA TRP A 31 9.84 -16.67 13.93
C TRP A 31 10.69 -17.93 14.17
N THR A 32 10.11 -19.11 14.01
CA THR A 32 10.81 -20.39 14.25
C THR A 32 11.93 -20.62 13.25
N LEU A 33 11.71 -20.32 11.97
CA LEU A 33 12.70 -20.53 10.91
C LEU A 33 13.60 -19.31 10.66
N GLN A 34 13.37 -18.20 11.37
CA GLN A 34 14.05 -16.93 11.13
C GLN A 34 14.01 -16.52 9.64
N PHE A 35 12.84 -16.73 9.03
CA PHE A 35 12.60 -16.61 7.60
C PHE A 35 11.64 -15.46 7.31
N ASP A 36 12.20 -14.28 7.08
CA ASP A 36 11.51 -13.01 6.84
C ASP A 36 10.90 -12.91 5.42
N LYS A 37 11.39 -13.73 4.49
CA LYS A 37 10.99 -13.71 3.07
C LYS A 37 9.50 -14.02 2.83
N ILE A 38 8.84 -14.71 3.76
CA ILE A 38 7.41 -15.05 3.65
C ILE A 38 6.49 -13.95 4.17
N THR A 39 7.02 -12.97 4.91
CA THR A 39 6.21 -11.99 5.64
C THR A 39 5.35 -11.17 4.68
N ASP A 40 5.98 -10.61 3.66
CA ASP A 40 5.30 -9.83 2.62
C ASP A 40 4.37 -10.70 1.76
N PHE A 41 4.77 -11.96 1.48
CA PHE A 41 3.94 -12.90 0.74
C PHE A 41 2.65 -13.27 1.50
N THR A 42 2.78 -13.56 2.80
CA THR A 42 1.66 -13.90 3.69
C THR A 42 0.67 -12.74 3.79
N GLY A 43 1.15 -11.49 3.77
CA GLY A 43 0.29 -10.33 3.68
C GLY A 43 -0.58 -10.33 2.42
N GLY A 44 0.05 -10.42 1.24
CA GLY A 44 -0.66 -10.38 -0.04
C GLY A 44 -1.56 -11.61 -0.30
N SER A 45 -1.13 -12.81 0.06
CA SER A 45 -1.93 -14.03 -0.10
C SER A 45 -3.18 -14.03 0.78
N ASN A 46 -3.14 -13.40 1.95
CA ASN A 46 -4.31 -13.30 2.82
C ASN A 46 -5.44 -12.50 2.16
N PHE A 47 -5.15 -11.38 1.49
CA PHE A 47 -6.15 -10.64 0.69
C PHE A 47 -6.81 -11.53 -0.38
N PHE A 48 -6.01 -12.36 -1.07
CA PHE A 48 -6.54 -13.32 -2.03
C PHE A 48 -7.48 -14.32 -1.38
N PHE A 49 -7.07 -14.91 -0.26
CA PHE A 49 -7.87 -15.90 0.47
C PHE A 49 -9.17 -15.30 1.03
N LEU A 50 -9.15 -14.08 1.57
CA LEU A 50 -10.37 -13.41 2.03
C LEU A 50 -11.34 -13.11 0.88
N ALA A 51 -10.82 -12.65 -0.27
CA ALA A 51 -11.65 -12.39 -1.45
C ALA A 51 -12.33 -13.66 -1.99
N LEU A 52 -11.59 -14.78 -2.03
CA LEU A 52 -12.12 -16.08 -2.44
C LEU A 52 -13.09 -16.64 -1.39
N LEU A 53 -12.71 -16.64 -0.12
CA LEU A 53 -13.51 -17.17 0.99
C LEU A 53 -14.86 -16.46 1.06
N THR A 54 -14.87 -15.13 1.08
CA THR A 54 -16.12 -14.36 1.22
C THR A 54 -17.05 -14.57 0.03
N LEU A 55 -16.52 -14.70 -1.19
CA LEU A 55 -17.30 -15.00 -2.39
C LEU A 55 -17.94 -16.40 -2.32
N LEU A 56 -17.17 -17.40 -1.90
CA LEU A 56 -17.65 -18.79 -1.78
C LEU A 56 -18.64 -18.97 -0.63
N CYS A 57 -18.38 -18.37 0.53
CA CYS A 57 -19.28 -18.42 1.68
C CYS A 57 -20.60 -17.67 1.42
N GLY A 58 -20.52 -16.53 0.73
CA GLY A 58 -21.70 -15.74 0.35
C GLY A 58 -22.63 -16.44 -0.62
N ASN A 59 -22.13 -17.41 -1.39
CA ASN A 59 -22.85 -18.19 -2.40
C ASN A 59 -23.74 -17.32 -3.33
N THR A 60 -23.29 -16.08 -3.58
CA THR A 60 -23.99 -15.06 -4.37
C THR A 60 -23.05 -14.59 -5.48
N PHE A 61 -23.14 -15.26 -6.62
CA PHE A 61 -22.25 -15.06 -7.77
C PHE A 61 -22.78 -14.00 -8.74
N TYR A 62 -23.25 -12.86 -8.23
CA TYR A 62 -23.62 -11.74 -9.08
C TYR A 62 -22.40 -11.10 -9.71
N THR A 63 -22.58 -10.48 -10.88
CA THR A 63 -21.50 -9.86 -11.65
C THR A 63 -20.63 -8.94 -10.80
N ARG A 64 -21.24 -8.12 -9.92
CA ARG A 64 -20.53 -7.18 -9.06
C ARG A 64 -19.61 -7.88 -8.05
N ASN A 65 -20.11 -8.93 -7.38
CA ASN A 65 -19.36 -9.73 -6.42
C ASN A 65 -18.16 -10.40 -7.09
N ILE A 66 -18.38 -11.02 -8.25
CA ILE A 66 -17.32 -11.67 -9.04
C ILE A 66 -16.28 -10.64 -9.46
N VAL A 67 -16.69 -9.52 -10.06
CA VAL A 67 -15.77 -8.49 -10.52
C VAL A 67 -14.96 -7.94 -9.35
N ALA A 68 -15.60 -7.50 -8.26
CA ALA A 68 -14.90 -6.95 -7.11
C ALA A 68 -13.90 -7.95 -6.49
N SER A 69 -14.31 -9.23 -6.33
CA SER A 69 -13.41 -10.29 -5.86
C SER A 69 -12.24 -10.53 -6.80
N VAL A 70 -12.48 -10.60 -8.12
CA VAL A 70 -11.42 -10.79 -9.12
C VAL A 70 -10.43 -9.63 -9.11
N LEU A 71 -10.90 -8.38 -9.03
CA LEU A 71 -10.00 -7.21 -8.95
C LEU A 71 -9.11 -7.27 -7.70
N VAL A 72 -9.67 -7.60 -6.53
CA VAL A 72 -8.87 -7.76 -5.30
C VAL A 72 -7.90 -8.95 -5.43
N MET A 73 -8.32 -10.08 -5.99
CA MET A 73 -7.45 -11.24 -6.20
C MET A 73 -6.31 -10.95 -7.18
N VAL A 74 -6.57 -10.22 -8.27
CA VAL A 74 -5.56 -9.80 -9.23
C VAL A 74 -4.56 -8.84 -8.58
N TRP A 75 -5.04 -7.87 -7.80
CA TRP A 75 -4.18 -6.97 -7.02
C TRP A 75 -3.32 -7.75 -6.00
N ALA A 76 -3.92 -8.71 -5.29
CA ALA A 76 -3.26 -9.55 -4.30
C ALA A 76 -2.17 -10.45 -4.92
N VAL A 77 -2.46 -11.09 -6.06
CA VAL A 77 -1.46 -11.89 -6.79
C VAL A 77 -0.32 -11.02 -7.28
N ARG A 78 -0.61 -9.81 -7.80
CA ARG A 78 0.41 -8.87 -8.24
C ARG A 78 1.34 -8.47 -7.10
N ILE A 79 0.80 -8.04 -5.96
CA ILE A 79 1.63 -7.58 -4.83
C ILE A 79 2.42 -8.74 -4.22
N ALA A 80 1.78 -9.88 -3.93
CA ALA A 80 2.45 -11.04 -3.36
C ALA A 80 3.52 -11.60 -4.30
N GLY A 81 3.18 -11.75 -5.58
CA GLY A 81 4.08 -12.27 -6.61
C GLY A 81 5.27 -11.35 -6.87
N PHE A 82 5.04 -10.03 -6.99
CA PHE A 82 6.11 -9.06 -7.18
C PHE A 82 7.06 -9.00 -5.99
N LEU A 83 6.53 -8.95 -4.75
CA LEU A 83 7.35 -8.90 -3.55
C LEU A 83 8.16 -10.19 -3.37
N LEU A 84 7.54 -11.36 -3.57
CA LEU A 84 8.24 -12.64 -3.52
C LEU A 84 9.36 -12.71 -4.58
N PHE A 85 9.05 -12.37 -5.83
CA PHE A 85 10.04 -12.33 -6.90
C PHE A 85 11.20 -11.38 -6.59
N ARG A 86 10.91 -10.19 -6.07
CA ARG A 86 11.90 -9.19 -5.68
C ARG A 86 12.83 -9.72 -4.59
N VAL A 87 12.29 -10.31 -3.53
CA VAL A 87 13.09 -10.87 -2.44
C VAL A 87 13.96 -12.02 -2.93
N LEU A 88 13.43 -12.91 -3.78
CA LEU A 88 14.20 -14.02 -4.36
C LEU A 88 15.34 -13.54 -5.25
N LYS A 89 15.16 -12.43 -5.99
CA LYS A 89 16.19 -11.87 -6.88
C LYS A 89 17.19 -10.95 -6.19
N MET A 90 16.77 -10.18 -5.18
CA MET A 90 17.59 -9.16 -4.52
C MET A 90 18.22 -9.63 -3.19
N GLY A 91 17.84 -10.82 -2.70
CA GLY A 91 18.54 -11.53 -1.62
C GLY A 91 17.90 -11.37 -0.24
N SER A 92 17.76 -10.13 0.25
CA SER A 92 17.21 -9.85 1.59
C SER A 92 16.46 -8.51 1.65
N ASP A 93 15.59 -8.38 2.66
CA ASP A 93 14.88 -7.15 2.98
C ASP A 93 15.37 -6.61 4.33
N THR A 94 16.19 -5.55 4.28
CA THR A 94 16.85 -4.99 5.46
C THR A 94 15.89 -4.40 6.50
N ARG A 95 14.59 -4.24 6.17
CA ARG A 95 13.58 -3.73 7.11
C ARG A 95 13.34 -4.68 8.29
N PHE A 96 13.57 -5.97 8.10
CA PHE A 96 13.27 -6.97 9.12
C PHE A 96 14.46 -7.32 10.02
N ASP A 97 15.68 -6.91 9.66
CA ASP A 97 16.91 -7.28 10.37
C ASP A 97 16.87 -6.90 11.86
N ASP A 98 16.41 -5.68 12.17
CA ASP A 98 16.34 -5.19 13.55
C ASP A 98 15.05 -5.62 14.29
N ILE A 99 14.01 -6.02 13.55
CA ILE A 99 12.70 -6.35 14.12
C ILE A 99 12.64 -7.84 14.48
N ARG A 100 13.20 -8.71 13.63
CA ARG A 100 13.16 -10.18 13.78
C ARG A 100 13.90 -10.69 15.02
N SER A 101 14.84 -9.92 15.54
CA SER A 101 15.62 -10.30 16.73
C SER A 101 14.84 -10.10 18.02
N ASN A 102 13.71 -9.38 17.99
CA ASN A 102 12.89 -9.08 19.14
C ASN A 102 11.47 -9.62 18.95
N PHE A 103 11.11 -10.63 19.73
CA PHE A 103 9.80 -11.30 19.67
C PHE A 103 8.62 -10.32 19.69
N TRP A 104 8.60 -9.37 20.63
CA TRP A 104 7.47 -8.46 20.80
C TRP A 104 7.37 -7.42 19.68
N LYS A 105 8.51 -6.94 19.17
CA LYS A 105 8.52 -6.05 18.00
C LYS A 105 8.05 -6.79 16.74
N PHE A 106 8.51 -8.02 16.55
CA PHE A 106 8.09 -8.84 15.42
C PHE A 106 6.60 -9.18 15.51
N LEU A 107 6.11 -9.66 16.66
CA LEU A 107 4.68 -9.91 16.87
C LEU A 107 3.83 -8.65 16.64
N GLY A 108 4.30 -7.49 17.12
CA GLY A 108 3.63 -6.21 16.87
C GLY A 108 3.49 -5.87 15.39
N PHE A 109 4.50 -6.17 14.56
CA PHE A 109 4.42 -6.03 13.11
C PHE A 109 3.31 -6.92 12.50
N TRP A 110 3.24 -8.20 12.90
CA TRP A 110 2.22 -9.13 12.41
C TRP A 110 0.81 -8.75 12.86
N VAL A 111 0.65 -8.26 14.09
CA VAL A 111 -0.63 -7.68 14.56
C VAL A 111 -1.02 -6.46 13.73
N GLY A 112 -0.06 -5.60 13.40
CA GLY A 112 -0.26 -4.49 12.46
C GLY A 112 -0.74 -4.96 11.09
N GLN A 113 -0.14 -6.03 10.55
CA GLN A 113 -0.59 -6.65 9.30
C GLN A 113 -2.01 -7.22 9.40
N ILE A 114 -2.38 -7.90 10.50
CA ILE A 114 -3.73 -8.40 10.72
C ILE A 114 -4.75 -7.25 10.64
N LEU A 115 -4.51 -6.17 11.39
CA LEU A 115 -5.41 -5.02 11.41
C LEU A 115 -5.49 -4.33 10.05
N TRP A 116 -4.37 -4.21 9.35
CA TRP A 116 -4.31 -3.65 8.01
C TRP A 116 -5.13 -4.47 7.02
N ILE A 117 -4.87 -5.77 6.90
CA ILE A 117 -5.51 -6.65 5.92
C ILE A 117 -7.01 -6.71 6.15
N TRP A 118 -7.41 -6.87 7.42
CA TRP A 118 -8.82 -6.94 7.79
C TRP A 118 -9.54 -5.63 7.46
N THR A 119 -8.98 -4.49 7.87
CA THR A 119 -9.59 -3.17 7.65
C THR A 119 -9.72 -2.85 6.16
N VAL A 120 -8.68 -3.13 5.39
CA VAL A 120 -8.63 -2.80 3.96
C VAL A 120 -9.54 -3.71 3.13
N SER A 121 -9.76 -4.96 3.56
CA SER A 121 -10.67 -5.90 2.90
C SER A 121 -12.15 -5.61 3.14
N LEU A 122 -12.51 -4.72 4.08
CA LEU A 122 -13.90 -4.48 4.50
C LEU A 122 -14.89 -4.21 3.36
N PRO A 123 -14.58 -3.40 2.32
CA PRO A 123 -15.55 -3.14 1.25
C PRO A 123 -15.96 -4.41 0.51
N LEU A 124 -15.01 -5.32 0.26
CA LEU A 124 -15.29 -6.59 -0.40
C LEU A 124 -15.98 -7.58 0.56
N THR A 125 -15.48 -7.69 1.79
CA THR A 125 -16.07 -8.55 2.83
C THR A 125 -17.55 -8.21 3.03
N ILE A 126 -17.87 -6.93 3.17
CA ILE A 126 -19.24 -6.45 3.36
C ILE A 126 -20.06 -6.66 2.08
N LEU A 127 -19.52 -6.38 0.89
CA LEU A 127 -20.22 -6.65 -0.38
C LEU A 127 -20.65 -8.12 -0.49
N ASN A 128 -19.72 -9.05 -0.26
CA ASN A 128 -19.96 -10.50 -0.39
C ASN A 128 -20.80 -11.08 0.74
N SER A 129 -21.13 -10.28 1.76
CA SER A 129 -21.93 -10.74 2.89
C SER A 129 -23.42 -10.94 2.54
N PRO A 130 -24.12 -11.81 3.28
CA PRO A 130 -25.53 -12.09 3.05
C PRO A 130 -26.40 -10.84 3.26
N ALA A 131 -26.05 -10.01 4.24
CA ALA A 131 -26.79 -8.77 4.53
C ALA A 131 -26.80 -7.79 3.37
N ILE A 132 -25.84 -7.90 2.43
CA ILE A 132 -25.71 -6.98 1.31
C ILE A 132 -26.13 -7.62 0.00
N SER A 133 -25.69 -8.85 -0.29
CA SER A 133 -25.89 -9.46 -1.61
C SER A 133 -26.98 -10.52 -1.64
N ASP A 134 -27.28 -11.22 -0.54
CA ASP A 134 -28.28 -12.29 -0.55
C ASP A 134 -29.70 -11.71 -0.46
N LEU A 135 -30.46 -11.84 -1.55
CA LEU A 135 -31.84 -11.35 -1.67
C LEU A 135 -32.79 -11.97 -0.63
N SER A 136 -32.54 -13.22 -0.23
CA SER A 136 -33.35 -13.90 0.80
C SER A 136 -33.08 -13.37 2.21
N SER A 137 -31.92 -12.74 2.40
CA SER A 137 -31.44 -12.18 3.67
C SER A 137 -31.60 -10.65 3.75
N GLY A 138 -32.36 -10.04 2.83
CA GLY A 138 -32.57 -8.59 2.77
C GLY A 138 -31.46 -7.81 2.05
N GLY A 139 -30.61 -8.50 1.30
CA GLY A 139 -29.65 -7.91 0.38
C GLY A 139 -30.28 -7.42 -0.92
N SER A 140 -29.46 -6.84 -1.80
CA SER A 140 -29.88 -6.16 -3.01
C SER A 140 -28.88 -6.33 -4.14
N ASN A 141 -29.39 -6.66 -5.33
CA ASN A 141 -28.58 -6.79 -6.54
C ASN A 141 -29.08 -5.83 -7.64
N PRO A 142 -28.78 -4.53 -7.55
CA PRO A 142 -29.11 -3.62 -8.64
C PRO A 142 -28.32 -3.98 -9.89
N LYS A 143 -28.93 -3.75 -11.07
CA LYS A 143 -28.34 -4.05 -12.38
C LYS A 143 -26.90 -3.53 -12.45
N PHE A 144 -25.99 -4.41 -12.84
CA PHE A 144 -24.58 -4.07 -13.00
C PHE A 144 -24.37 -3.03 -14.11
N GLY A 145 -23.35 -2.19 -13.96
CA GLY A 145 -23.06 -1.08 -14.87
C GLY A 145 -23.65 0.25 -14.41
N THR A 146 -23.87 0.42 -13.10
CA THR A 146 -24.18 1.73 -12.54
C THR A 146 -22.98 2.68 -12.73
N SER A 147 -23.19 3.99 -12.55
CA SER A 147 -22.10 4.97 -12.57
C SER A 147 -20.99 4.66 -11.56
N ARG A 148 -21.33 4.05 -10.42
CA ARG A 148 -20.38 3.62 -9.38
C ARG A 148 -19.63 2.37 -9.78
N ASP A 149 -20.29 1.41 -10.42
CA ASP A 149 -19.60 0.23 -10.94
C ASP A 149 -18.52 0.66 -11.95
N ILE A 150 -18.87 1.54 -12.89
CA ILE A 150 -17.95 2.06 -13.90
C ILE A 150 -16.82 2.89 -13.26
N ALA A 151 -17.16 3.85 -12.39
CA ALA A 151 -16.17 4.69 -11.75
C ALA A 151 -15.19 3.89 -10.89
N GLY A 152 -15.69 2.90 -10.13
CA GLY A 152 -14.87 2.04 -9.30
C GLY A 152 -13.89 1.18 -10.10
N ILE A 153 -14.36 0.57 -11.19
CA ILE A 153 -13.52 -0.24 -12.08
C ILE A 153 -12.46 0.62 -12.78
N VAL A 154 -12.84 1.79 -13.31
CA VAL A 154 -11.90 2.70 -13.97
C VAL A 154 -10.84 3.19 -12.98
N LEU A 155 -11.25 3.61 -11.79
CA LEU A 155 -10.32 4.09 -10.77
C LEU A 155 -9.35 2.99 -10.33
N TRP A 156 -9.86 1.78 -10.13
CA TRP A 156 -9.02 0.62 -9.80
C TRP A 156 -8.05 0.29 -10.94
N ALA A 157 -8.51 0.27 -12.19
CA ALA A 157 -7.65 -0.06 -13.34
C ALA A 157 -6.52 0.96 -13.51
N VAL A 158 -6.82 2.26 -13.38
CA VAL A 158 -5.81 3.33 -13.40
C VAL A 158 -4.82 3.14 -12.26
N GLY A 159 -5.31 2.87 -11.03
CA GLY A 159 -4.45 2.60 -9.87
C GLY A 159 -3.51 1.42 -10.08
N PHE A 160 -4.07 0.29 -10.53
CA PHE A 160 -3.34 -0.94 -10.77
C PHE A 160 -2.26 -0.79 -11.85
N ILE A 161 -2.55 -0.05 -12.93
CA ILE A 161 -1.58 0.24 -13.99
C ILE A 161 -0.45 1.12 -13.46
N ILE A 162 -0.77 2.21 -12.75
CA ILE A 162 0.24 3.12 -12.17
C ILE A 162 1.16 2.34 -11.23
N GLU A 163 0.57 1.54 -10.33
CA GLU A 163 1.29 0.73 -9.36
C GLU A 163 2.24 -0.27 -10.05
N SER A 164 1.70 -1.05 -10.98
CA SER A 164 2.45 -2.09 -11.70
C SER A 164 3.58 -1.53 -12.55
N VAL A 165 3.33 -0.46 -13.29
CA VAL A 165 4.34 0.19 -14.14
C VAL A 165 5.45 0.80 -13.29
N ALA A 166 5.10 1.53 -12.23
CA ALA A 166 6.08 2.16 -11.37
C ALA A 166 6.98 1.14 -10.64
N ASP A 167 6.40 0.05 -10.14
CA ASP A 167 7.18 -1.03 -9.53
C ASP A 167 8.12 -1.69 -10.54
N GLY A 168 7.64 -1.96 -11.77
CA GLY A 168 8.45 -2.51 -12.85
C GLY A 168 9.61 -1.60 -13.26
N GLU A 169 9.36 -0.30 -13.39
CA GLU A 169 10.38 0.71 -13.69
C GLU A 169 11.47 0.76 -12.61
N LYS A 170 11.07 0.74 -11.33
CA LYS A 170 12.01 0.76 -10.20
C LYS A 170 12.81 -0.52 -10.09
N PHE A 171 12.17 -1.67 -10.31
CA PHE A 171 12.85 -2.96 -10.34
C PHE A 171 13.90 -2.98 -11.45
N TYR A 172 13.51 -2.63 -12.68
CA TYR A 172 14.42 -2.58 -13.82
C TYR A 172 15.58 -1.61 -13.60
N TYR A 173 15.35 -0.44 -12.99
CA TYR A 173 16.41 0.49 -12.62
C TYR A 173 17.43 -0.14 -11.64
N LYS A 174 16.93 -0.84 -10.61
CA LYS A 174 17.77 -1.48 -9.59
C LYS A 174 18.44 -2.77 -10.04
N SER A 175 17.99 -3.40 -11.13
CA SER A 175 18.60 -4.61 -11.68
C SER A 175 19.75 -4.34 -12.67
N ARG A 176 20.10 -3.08 -12.92
CA ARG A 176 21.20 -2.73 -13.84
C ARG A 176 22.57 -3.01 -13.20
N LYS A 177 23.54 -3.43 -14.03
CA LYS A 177 24.93 -3.69 -13.60
C LYS A 177 25.64 -2.45 -13.05
N ILE A 178 25.30 -1.26 -13.56
CA ILE A 178 25.84 0.02 -13.12
C ILE A 178 24.65 0.90 -12.75
N ILE A 179 24.48 1.15 -11.44
CA ILE A 179 23.48 2.07 -10.91
C ILE A 179 24.25 3.32 -10.50
N PRO A 180 23.96 4.50 -11.08
CA PRO A 180 24.54 5.74 -10.59
C PRO A 180 24.21 5.90 -9.11
N ARG A 181 25.24 5.93 -8.25
CA ARG A 181 25.05 6.02 -6.80
C ARG A 181 24.43 7.35 -6.38
N ASN A 182 24.65 8.38 -7.21
CA ASN A 182 24.34 9.79 -7.04
C ASN A 182 23.07 10.26 -7.76
N GLU A 183 22.33 9.39 -8.47
CA GLU A 183 21.07 9.79 -9.11
C GLU A 183 19.83 9.07 -8.54
N PRO A 184 18.75 9.81 -8.22
CA PRO A 184 17.48 9.20 -7.88
C PRO A 184 16.84 8.56 -9.12
N THR A 185 15.97 7.57 -8.91
CA THR A 185 15.15 7.02 -9.99
C THR A 185 14.22 8.12 -10.52
N ASN A 186 14.52 8.65 -11.70
CA ASN A 186 13.85 9.83 -12.28
C ASN A 186 13.27 9.57 -13.68
N ARG A 187 12.94 8.31 -13.98
CA ARG A 187 12.42 7.87 -15.28
C ARG A 187 10.96 7.45 -15.19
N GLY A 188 10.23 7.57 -16.30
CA GLY A 188 8.85 7.12 -16.39
C GLY A 188 7.93 7.81 -15.37
N LEU A 189 7.14 7.04 -14.63
CA LEU A 189 6.24 7.55 -13.60
C LEU A 189 7.00 8.20 -12.42
N TRP A 190 8.21 7.73 -12.13
CA TRP A 190 9.07 8.30 -11.08
C TRP A 190 9.58 9.71 -11.40
N ARG A 191 9.46 10.15 -12.66
CA ARG A 191 9.67 11.56 -13.03
C ARG A 191 8.50 12.45 -12.61
N TRP A 192 7.29 11.90 -12.52
CA TRP A 192 6.05 12.66 -12.29
C TRP A 192 5.61 12.62 -10.83
N SER A 193 5.98 11.56 -10.10
CA SER A 193 5.71 11.38 -8.68
C SER A 193 6.90 10.71 -7.99
N ARG A 194 7.18 11.04 -6.73
CA ARG A 194 8.18 10.38 -5.89
C ARG A 194 7.70 9.02 -5.38
N HIS A 195 6.39 8.82 -5.24
CA HIS A 195 5.79 7.57 -4.80
C HIS A 195 4.58 7.13 -5.65
N PRO A 196 4.77 6.89 -6.96
CA PRO A 196 3.68 6.48 -7.84
C PRO A 196 3.00 5.15 -7.41
N PRO A 197 3.71 4.13 -6.88
CA PRO A 197 3.03 2.91 -6.41
C PRO A 197 2.03 3.17 -5.28
N TYR A 198 2.33 4.07 -4.35
CA TYR A 198 1.43 4.40 -3.24
C TYR A 198 0.17 5.10 -3.74
N PHE A 199 0.31 5.97 -4.73
CA PHE A 199 -0.85 6.58 -5.37
C PHE A 199 -1.72 5.53 -6.07
N GLY A 200 -1.10 4.59 -6.78
CA GLY A 200 -1.80 3.48 -7.43
C GLY A 200 -2.58 2.62 -6.44
N GLU A 201 -1.97 2.23 -5.32
CA GLU A 201 -2.61 1.46 -4.26
C GLU A 201 -3.80 2.20 -3.64
N ILE A 202 -3.66 3.51 -3.36
CA ILE A 202 -4.75 4.35 -2.87
C ILE A 202 -5.93 4.32 -3.87
N LEU A 203 -5.66 4.53 -5.17
CA LEU A 203 -6.70 4.49 -6.19
C LEU A 203 -7.39 3.12 -6.29
N CYS A 204 -6.65 2.02 -6.17
CA CYS A 204 -7.21 0.68 -6.13
C CYS A 204 -8.28 0.54 -5.04
N TRP A 205 -7.95 0.93 -3.80
CA TRP A 205 -8.87 0.75 -2.67
C TRP A 205 -10.04 1.74 -2.68
N TRP A 206 -9.84 2.97 -3.16
CA TRP A 206 -10.96 3.87 -3.45
C TRP A 206 -11.88 3.29 -4.54
N GLY A 207 -11.30 2.69 -5.59
CA GLY A 207 -12.04 2.06 -6.67
C GLY A 207 -12.88 0.88 -6.21
N ILE A 208 -12.32 -0.02 -5.39
CA ILE A 208 -13.04 -1.14 -4.80
C ILE A 208 -14.19 -0.64 -3.91
N TRP A 209 -13.95 0.34 -3.04
CA TRP A 209 -15.02 0.88 -2.20
C TRP A 209 -16.16 1.48 -3.03
N ILE A 210 -15.85 2.29 -4.04
CA ILE A 210 -16.86 2.90 -4.93
C ILE A 210 -17.67 1.81 -5.67
N LEU A 211 -17.00 0.79 -6.20
CA LEU A 211 -17.64 -0.35 -6.87
C LEU A 211 -18.63 -1.07 -5.92
N CYS A 212 -18.23 -1.25 -4.65
CA CYS A 212 -19.06 -1.91 -3.65
C CYS A 212 -20.29 -1.09 -3.23
N LEU A 213 -20.35 0.23 -3.47
CA LEU A 213 -21.47 1.09 -3.02
C LEU A 213 -22.77 0.97 -3.82
N SER A 214 -22.74 0.38 -5.02
CA SER A 214 -23.91 0.30 -5.91
C SER A 214 -25.18 -0.25 -5.24
N PRO A 215 -25.14 -1.33 -4.42
CA PRO A 215 -26.30 -1.79 -3.66
C PRO A 215 -26.92 -0.71 -2.76
N THR A 216 -26.13 0.14 -2.11
CA THR A 216 -26.59 1.22 -1.22
C THR A 216 -27.30 2.35 -1.97
N THR A 217 -26.85 2.66 -3.18
CA THR A 217 -27.29 3.87 -3.89
C THR A 217 -28.30 3.62 -5.00
N ASN A 218 -28.28 2.42 -5.57
CA ASN A 218 -29.13 2.03 -6.69
C ASN A 218 -30.03 0.84 -6.36
N GLY A 219 -29.94 0.30 -5.14
CA GLY A 219 -30.70 -0.85 -4.68
C GLY A 219 -31.52 -0.55 -3.42
N GLN A 220 -32.20 -1.58 -2.92
CA GLN A 220 -33.00 -1.51 -1.70
C GLN A 220 -32.30 -2.28 -0.58
N LEU A 221 -31.60 -1.55 0.29
CA LEU A 221 -30.91 -2.11 1.45
C LEU A 221 -31.50 -1.59 2.75
N SER A 222 -31.44 -2.42 3.79
CA SER A 222 -31.70 -2.00 5.16
C SER A 222 -30.81 -0.80 5.55
N SER A 223 -31.26 0.00 6.52
CA SER A 223 -30.47 1.14 7.03
C SER A 223 -29.11 0.71 7.57
N SER A 224 -29.02 -0.47 8.19
CA SER A 224 -27.76 -1.04 8.67
C SER A 224 -26.85 -1.49 7.53
N GLY A 225 -27.39 -2.09 6.47
CA GLY A 225 -26.62 -2.48 5.28
C GLY A 225 -25.99 -1.26 4.58
N ARG A 226 -26.77 -0.17 4.46
CA ARG A 226 -26.27 1.11 3.92
C ARG A 226 -25.18 1.71 4.80
N ALA A 227 -25.37 1.69 6.12
CA ALA A 227 -24.36 2.16 7.07
C ALA A 227 -23.07 1.33 6.98
N ALA A 228 -23.17 0.00 6.82
CA ALA A 228 -22.00 -0.88 6.69
C ALA A 228 -21.19 -0.58 5.40
N GLN A 229 -21.86 -0.46 4.24
CA GLN A 229 -21.16 -0.16 2.99
C GLN A 229 -20.53 1.25 2.99
N ASN A 230 -21.23 2.24 3.53
CA ASN A 230 -20.67 3.59 3.69
C ASN A 230 -19.51 3.59 4.70
N GLY A 231 -19.64 2.89 5.83
CA GLY A 231 -18.61 2.75 6.84
C GLY A 231 -17.34 2.04 6.34
N ALA A 232 -17.47 1.20 5.31
CA ALA A 232 -16.33 0.58 4.63
C ALA A 232 -15.37 1.59 3.97
N VAL A 233 -15.73 2.88 3.88
CA VAL A 233 -14.83 3.97 3.49
C VAL A 233 -13.59 4.06 4.38
N VAL A 234 -13.67 3.49 5.58
CA VAL A 234 -12.51 3.32 6.47
C VAL A 234 -11.36 2.61 5.77
N ALA A 235 -11.60 1.68 4.82
CA ALA A 235 -10.56 0.95 4.12
C ALA A 235 -9.63 1.85 3.26
N PRO A 236 -10.15 2.62 2.28
CA PRO A 236 -9.30 3.52 1.51
C PRO A 236 -8.75 4.68 2.34
N ILE A 237 -9.48 5.19 3.34
CA ILE A 237 -8.96 6.21 4.26
C ILE A 237 -7.78 5.65 5.06
N PHE A 238 -7.94 4.47 5.66
CA PHE A 238 -6.90 3.80 6.44
C PHE A 238 -5.66 3.53 5.57
N THR A 239 -5.84 3.04 4.35
CA THR A 239 -4.74 2.85 3.40
C THR A 239 -4.01 4.16 3.11
N THR A 240 -4.76 5.24 2.84
CA THR A 240 -4.20 6.57 2.60
C THR A 240 -3.40 7.08 3.79
N LEU A 241 -3.95 6.97 5.01
CA LEU A 241 -3.29 7.42 6.24
C LEU A 241 -2.03 6.60 6.55
N LEU A 242 -2.10 5.27 6.39
CA LEU A 242 -0.99 4.36 6.62
C LEU A 242 0.19 4.70 5.68
N LEU A 243 -0.10 4.92 4.40
CA LEU A 243 0.91 5.27 3.41
C LEU A 243 1.47 6.68 3.61
N LEU A 244 0.65 7.66 3.98
CA LEU A 244 1.12 9.04 4.17
C LEU A 244 1.84 9.26 5.49
N PHE A 245 1.47 8.58 6.57
CA PHE A 245 1.92 8.94 7.92
C PHE A 245 2.66 7.84 8.67
N ALA A 246 2.52 6.57 8.28
CA ALA A 246 3.13 5.46 9.00
C ALA A 246 4.21 4.75 8.18
N SER A 247 3.82 3.86 7.27
CA SER A 247 4.72 2.87 6.67
C SER A 247 5.18 3.19 5.24
N GLY A 248 4.59 4.20 4.60
CA GLY A 248 4.86 4.55 3.19
C GLY A 248 5.88 5.68 3.01
N VAL A 249 5.38 6.91 2.87
CA VAL A 249 6.18 8.10 2.52
C VAL A 249 7.25 8.45 3.56
N PRO A 250 6.96 8.51 4.88
CA PRO A 250 7.96 8.90 5.88
C PRO A 250 9.17 7.96 5.94
N THR A 251 8.92 6.65 5.85
CA THR A 251 9.93 5.59 5.89
C THR A 251 10.74 5.49 4.59
N ALA A 252 10.26 6.11 3.50
CA ALA A 252 10.96 6.15 2.22
C ALA A 252 11.75 7.45 2.01
N GLU A 253 11.16 8.61 2.30
CA GLU A 253 11.75 9.92 1.98
C GLU A 253 12.97 10.25 2.84
N LYS A 254 12.85 10.14 4.17
CA LYS A 254 13.93 10.52 5.08
C LYS A 254 15.20 9.66 4.90
N PRO A 255 15.12 8.32 4.83
CA PRO A 255 16.31 7.50 4.61
C PRO A 255 16.96 7.75 3.24
N THR A 256 16.15 8.00 2.21
CA THR A 256 16.67 8.31 0.87
C THR A 256 17.39 9.66 0.88
N ALA A 257 16.79 10.70 1.48
CA ALA A 257 17.41 12.00 1.63
C ALA A 257 18.70 11.93 2.45
N ARG A 258 18.69 11.20 3.58
CA ARG A 258 19.87 10.93 4.40
C ARG A 258 21.01 10.32 3.59
N ARG A 259 20.70 9.32 2.74
CA ARG A 259 21.70 8.72 1.85
C ARG A 259 22.33 9.74 0.91
N PHE A 260 21.53 10.54 0.20
CA PHE A 260 22.06 11.55 -0.73
C PHE A 260 22.84 12.66 0.00
N PHE A 261 22.40 13.05 1.20
CA PHE A 261 23.13 14.02 2.02
C PHE A 261 24.52 13.50 2.42
N LEU A 262 24.61 12.24 2.85
CA LEU A 262 25.87 11.59 3.23
C LEU A 262 26.81 11.33 2.05
N LEU A 263 26.29 11.19 0.82
CA LEU A 263 27.16 11.09 -0.37
C LEU A 263 27.96 12.37 -0.61
N SER A 264 27.36 13.53 -0.34
CA SER A 264 28.03 14.82 -0.55
C SER A 264 28.75 15.35 0.69
N ASN A 265 28.27 15.04 1.90
CA ASN A 265 28.75 15.64 3.15
C ASN A 265 29.24 14.63 4.19
N GLY A 266 29.17 13.33 3.89
CA GLY A 266 29.57 12.27 4.82
C GLY A 266 31.08 12.02 4.82
N PRO A 267 31.57 11.17 5.75
CA PRO A 267 32.99 10.88 5.88
C PRO A 267 33.58 10.09 4.69
N HIS A 268 32.74 9.48 3.86
CA HIS A 268 33.12 8.81 2.61
C HIS A 268 32.76 9.63 1.35
N ALA A 269 32.53 10.93 1.50
CA ALA A 269 32.22 11.79 0.35
C ALA A 269 33.40 11.81 -0.63
N SER A 270 33.11 11.54 -1.90
CA SER A 270 34.06 11.63 -3.00
C SER A 270 33.85 12.93 -3.77
N GLU A 271 34.90 13.47 -4.41
CA GLU A 271 34.79 14.62 -5.32
C GLU A 271 33.76 14.38 -6.44
N ALA A 272 33.56 13.12 -6.86
CA ALA A 272 32.56 12.77 -7.87
C ALA A 272 31.10 12.94 -7.39
N ASP A 273 30.87 12.92 -6.06
CA ASP A 273 29.54 12.92 -5.43
C ASP A 273 29.21 14.24 -4.70
N THR A 274 30.08 15.25 -4.79
CA THR A 274 29.91 16.55 -4.11
C THR A 274 28.59 17.24 -4.45
N ASN A 275 28.08 17.06 -5.68
CA ASN A 275 26.84 17.67 -6.14
C ASN A 275 25.58 16.81 -5.91
N ALA A 276 25.72 15.57 -5.45
CA ALA A 276 24.60 14.61 -5.35
C ALA A 276 23.44 15.15 -4.49
N TRP A 277 23.74 15.78 -3.35
CA TRP A 277 22.71 16.38 -2.49
C TRP A 277 22.01 17.56 -3.15
N THR A 278 22.76 18.43 -3.85
CA THR A 278 22.20 19.59 -4.55
C THR A 278 21.26 19.16 -5.68
N GLU A 279 21.64 18.16 -6.45
CA GLU A 279 20.81 17.58 -7.51
C GLU A 279 19.56 16.88 -6.95
N TYR A 280 19.71 16.18 -5.82
CA TYR A 280 18.58 15.56 -5.14
C TYR A 280 17.59 16.61 -4.62
N LYS A 281 18.04 17.71 -4.04
CA LYS A 281 17.16 18.84 -3.66
C LYS A 281 16.43 19.42 -4.87
N ALA A 282 17.11 19.56 -6.00
CA ALA A 282 16.47 20.00 -7.24
C ALA A 282 15.41 19.00 -7.74
N TYR A 283 15.62 17.71 -7.52
CA TYR A 283 14.61 16.68 -7.75
C TYR A 283 13.40 16.79 -6.83
N LEU A 284 13.60 16.92 -5.51
CA LEU A 284 12.50 17.12 -4.55
C LEU A 284 11.65 18.36 -4.89
N ALA A 285 12.29 19.45 -5.32
CA ALA A 285 11.60 20.69 -5.64
C ALA A 285 10.71 20.62 -6.89
N LYS A 286 11.04 19.72 -7.84
CA LYS A 286 10.39 19.61 -9.15
C LYS A 286 9.46 18.39 -9.27
N THR A 287 9.49 17.45 -8.33
CA THR A 287 8.70 16.21 -8.43
C THR A 287 7.64 16.16 -7.33
N SER A 288 6.39 15.93 -7.73
CA SER A 288 5.27 15.73 -6.80
C SER A 288 5.51 14.53 -5.88
N ILE A 289 5.01 14.56 -4.66
CA ILE A 289 5.23 13.46 -3.72
C ILE A 289 4.40 12.21 -4.04
N LEU A 290 3.11 12.40 -4.31
CA LEU A 290 2.16 11.29 -4.46
C LEU A 290 1.47 11.34 -5.82
N ILE A 291 0.74 12.43 -6.11
CA ILE A 291 -0.06 12.56 -7.34
C ILE A 291 0.86 12.82 -8.54
N PRO A 292 0.88 11.97 -9.59
CA PRO A 292 1.68 12.19 -10.78
C PRO A 292 1.38 13.55 -11.42
N PHE A 293 2.39 14.41 -11.53
CA PHE A 293 2.22 15.76 -12.04
C PHE A 293 3.43 16.23 -12.87
N PRO A 294 3.24 17.00 -13.96
CA PRO A 294 4.34 17.46 -14.79
C PRO A 294 5.38 18.29 -14.01
N PRO A 295 6.69 17.93 -14.05
CA PRO A 295 7.70 18.60 -13.23
C PRO A 295 7.88 20.10 -13.48
N ALA A 296 7.71 20.51 -14.75
CA ALA A 296 7.81 21.91 -15.15
C ALA A 296 6.73 22.79 -14.47
N LEU A 297 5.55 22.21 -14.25
CA LEU A 297 4.45 22.88 -13.56
C LEU A 297 4.63 22.78 -12.05
N TYR A 298 4.96 21.59 -11.53
CA TYR A 298 5.15 21.37 -10.10
C TYR A 298 6.17 22.35 -9.51
N ARG A 299 7.31 22.54 -10.19
CA ARG A 299 8.38 23.45 -9.74
C ARG A 299 7.86 24.86 -9.47
N ARG A 300 6.92 25.35 -10.27
CA ARG A 300 6.38 26.72 -10.21
C ARG A 300 5.28 26.91 -9.16
N LEU A 301 4.73 25.82 -8.60
CA LEU A 301 3.63 25.92 -7.64
C LEU A 301 4.06 26.56 -6.32
N PRO A 302 3.22 27.42 -5.72
CA PRO A 302 3.43 27.91 -4.36
C PRO A 302 3.52 26.77 -3.35
N ARG A 303 4.32 26.97 -2.29
CA ARG A 303 4.48 25.98 -1.21
C ARG A 303 3.15 25.58 -0.57
N VAL A 304 2.20 26.51 -0.47
CA VAL A 304 0.87 26.24 0.08
C VAL A 304 0.15 25.19 -0.76
N VAL A 305 0.12 25.35 -2.09
CA VAL A 305 -0.52 24.39 -3.02
C VAL A 305 0.16 23.02 -2.95
N LYS A 306 1.50 22.98 -2.89
CA LYS A 306 2.24 21.72 -2.72
C LYS A 306 1.84 20.98 -1.44
N ARG A 307 1.76 21.71 -0.32
CA ARG A 307 1.42 21.16 1.00
C ARG A 307 -0.03 20.70 1.12
N THR A 308 -0.97 21.38 0.47
CA THR A 308 -2.40 21.09 0.63
C THR A 308 -2.95 20.16 -0.45
N VAL A 309 -2.69 20.44 -1.72
CA VAL A 309 -3.26 19.68 -2.85
C VAL A 309 -2.43 18.44 -3.15
N PHE A 310 -1.11 18.57 -3.11
CA PHE A 310 -0.20 17.47 -3.40
C PHE A 310 0.24 16.70 -2.16
N LEU A 311 -0.23 17.11 -0.96
CA LEU A 311 0.09 16.47 0.31
C LEU A 311 1.59 16.45 0.60
N ASP A 312 2.35 17.46 0.13
CA ASP A 312 3.80 17.58 0.37
C ASP A 312 4.08 18.16 1.75
N PHE A 313 3.77 17.38 2.80
CA PHE A 313 3.82 17.83 4.19
C PHE A 313 5.26 18.10 4.68
N PRO A 314 5.45 19.08 5.60
CA PRO A 314 6.77 19.40 6.15
C PRO A 314 7.49 18.23 6.81
N MET A 315 6.75 17.26 7.36
CA MET A 315 7.32 16.07 8.02
C MET A 315 8.17 15.18 7.11
N TYR A 316 8.00 15.30 5.79
CA TYR A 316 8.78 14.56 4.80
C TYR A 316 10.13 15.21 4.48
N ASN A 317 10.28 16.50 4.81
CA ASN A 317 11.51 17.22 4.53
C ASN A 317 12.64 16.72 5.44
N PHE A 318 13.81 16.60 4.84
CA PHE A 318 15.06 16.34 5.54
C PHE A 318 15.70 17.68 5.92
N ASP A 319 15.90 17.91 7.21
CA ASP A 319 16.52 19.15 7.70
C ASP A 319 18.03 18.95 7.85
N GLU A 320 18.81 19.72 7.09
CA GLU A 320 20.27 19.63 7.09
C GLU A 320 20.89 19.96 8.45
N ALA A 321 20.30 20.90 9.21
CA ALA A 321 20.85 21.34 10.50
C ALA A 321 20.61 20.30 11.59
N THR A 322 19.48 19.59 11.55
CA THR A 322 19.09 18.64 12.59
C THR A 322 19.26 17.19 12.17
N ASP A 323 18.63 16.76 11.08
CA ASP A 323 18.73 15.40 10.54
C ASP A 323 20.11 15.17 9.91
N GLY A 324 20.66 16.16 9.20
CA GLY A 324 21.97 16.10 8.56
C GLY A 324 23.13 15.97 9.56
N ALA A 325 23.16 16.83 10.59
CA ALA A 325 24.17 16.77 11.64
C ALA A 325 24.18 15.40 12.35
N LYS A 326 23.01 14.89 12.73
CA LYS A 326 22.87 13.55 13.33
C LYS A 326 23.33 12.45 12.38
N ALA A 327 22.99 12.54 11.10
CA ALA A 327 23.38 11.54 10.11
C ALA A 327 24.90 11.42 9.95
N VAL A 328 25.62 12.55 9.96
CA VAL A 328 27.08 12.60 9.87
C VAL A 328 27.71 12.07 11.15
N GLU A 329 27.23 12.48 12.33
CA GLU A 329 27.73 11.99 13.62
C GLU A 329 27.61 10.46 13.72
N GLU A 330 26.44 9.90 13.38
CA GLU A 330 26.22 8.45 13.35
C GLU A 330 27.11 7.74 12.34
N ALA A 331 27.31 8.34 11.15
CA ALA A 331 28.19 7.76 10.13
C ALA A 331 29.66 7.71 10.61
N CYS A 332 30.15 8.78 11.24
CA CYS A 332 31.49 8.82 11.83
C CYS A 332 31.64 7.82 12.99
N ARG A 333 30.62 7.69 13.85
CA ARG A 333 30.62 6.73 14.97
C ARG A 333 30.65 5.28 14.50
N ASN A 334 30.00 4.98 13.39
CA ASN A 334 30.04 3.63 12.81
C ASN A 334 31.39 3.30 12.15
N MET A 335 32.21 4.29 11.81
CA MET A 335 33.58 4.08 11.33
C MET A 335 34.58 3.78 12.44
N SER A 336 34.30 4.21 13.67
CA SER A 336 35.19 4.02 14.82
C SER A 336 34.95 2.72 15.60
N ARG A 337 34.00 1.88 15.13
CA ARG A 337 33.68 0.56 15.69
C ARG A 337 34.18 -0.54 14.76
#